data_AF-A0A820QR05-F1
#
_entry.id   AF-A0A820QR05-F1
#
_cell.length_a   1.000
_cell.length_b   1.000
_cell.length_c   1.000
_cell.angle_alpha   90.00
_cell.angle_beta   90.00
_cell.angle_gamma   90.00
#
_symmetry.space_group_name_H-M   'P 1'
#
loop_
_entity.id
_entity.type
_entity.pdbx_description
1 polymer ?
#
loop_
_entity_poly.entity_id
_entity_poly.type
_entity_poly.pdbx_seq_one_letter_code
_entity_poly.pdbx_strand_id
1 'polypeptide(L)'
;MAHLVNSHDTNDHFHGINDHFHGTNNHSYGTTYHPYGANDHICGTAQTMGGSTTWSRETVRFGDESTTYLVGVGHENAQPQNESSICEDHILSVIIILYPLMYSCIGSHKHSCSCPYLEMAILYSSAPVTDPCETKAQQLLNDGKIDQAIAMYLCIKPESARIFMIIGILYAEKKGDYKAAIIFYKKALKIQEKNGDDTSNAFTELGIAYQNLHEYDLALNYHFRALIIRKLAQTIDRKLIADSLIGIANAYWGEQNLSEALEYVTQAVTLNESVGSGNELNLATNLITLASIHHSRDDDNRALEVAKQALALLESCVPRDSPVLASFLNNLGAIQFSLGLFGDAQLSFARALIICEQSLPEGHPQRLAMEGNINRITEMERNNQQNLESDHWQFSLKTLLA
;
A
#
# COMPACT_ATOMS: atom_id res chain seq x y z
N MET A 1 -15.34 -1.51 58.78
CA MET A 1 -15.04 -0.96 60.12
C MET A 1 -14.70 -2.16 60.99
N ALA A 2 -13.50 -2.22 61.61
CA ALA A 2 -12.95 -3.41 62.33
C ALA A 2 -12.79 -4.70 61.49
N HIS A 3 -11.99 -5.72 61.87
CA HIS A 3 -10.62 -5.84 62.44
C HIS A 3 -10.12 -7.27 62.04
N LEU A 4 -8.85 -7.55 61.66
CA LEU A 4 -7.67 -7.86 62.51
C LEU A 4 -7.97 -8.90 63.63
N VAL A 5 -7.22 -10.00 63.88
CA VAL A 5 -5.74 -10.24 63.85
C VAL A 5 -5.35 -11.71 63.50
N ASN A 6 -4.10 -11.91 63.07
CA ASN A 6 -3.26 -13.10 62.81
C ASN A 6 -3.35 -14.32 63.78
N SER A 7 -2.87 -15.51 63.34
CA SER A 7 -1.65 -16.16 63.92
C SER A 7 -1.04 -17.35 63.11
N HIS A 8 0.26 -17.23 62.85
CA HIS A 8 1.38 -18.19 62.69
C HIS A 8 1.24 -19.73 62.40
N ASP A 9 1.99 -20.14 61.35
CA ASP A 9 3.12 -21.10 61.32
C ASP A 9 3.04 -22.64 61.09
N THR A 10 4.09 -23.10 60.38
CA THR A 10 4.79 -24.42 60.35
C THR A 10 4.25 -25.65 59.59
N ASN A 11 4.98 -25.98 58.50
CA ASN A 11 5.51 -27.28 58.05
C ASN A 11 5.06 -28.62 58.67
N ASP A 12 4.80 -29.62 57.81
CA ASP A 12 5.61 -30.87 57.58
C ASP A 12 4.73 -31.95 56.88
N HIS A 13 5.07 -32.51 55.70
CA HIS A 13 6.12 -33.45 55.26
C HIS A 13 5.62 -34.89 54.99
N PHE A 14 5.69 -35.26 53.70
CA PHE A 14 5.68 -36.57 53.04
C PHE A 14 5.62 -37.91 53.82
N HIS A 15 4.65 -38.74 53.39
CA HIS A 15 4.82 -40.16 53.02
C HIS A 15 4.10 -40.36 51.66
N GLY A 16 4.36 -41.38 50.82
CA GLY A 16 5.33 -42.48 50.90
C GLY A 16 5.08 -43.49 49.76
N ILE A 17 5.85 -43.35 48.67
CA ILE A 17 6.62 -44.35 47.87
C ILE A 17 6.04 -45.78 47.68
N ASN A 18 6.12 -46.28 46.43
CA ASN A 18 6.51 -47.63 45.95
C ASN A 18 5.99 -47.79 44.48
N ASP A 19 6.65 -48.43 43.50
CA ASP A 19 7.96 -49.10 43.49
C ASP A 19 8.58 -49.23 42.06
N HIS A 20 9.92 -49.26 42.00
CA HIS A 20 10.83 -50.13 41.18
C HIS A 20 10.46 -50.45 39.70
N PHE A 21 11.37 -50.48 38.71
CA PHE A 21 12.83 -50.19 38.58
C PHE A 21 13.14 -50.02 37.06
N HIS A 22 14.35 -49.94 36.47
CA HIS A 22 15.77 -50.16 36.84
C HIS A 22 16.67 -49.35 35.84
N GLY A 23 17.93 -49.75 35.57
CA GLY A 23 18.48 -49.63 34.20
C GLY A 23 19.54 -48.56 33.85
N THR A 24 20.30 -48.05 34.82
CA THR A 24 21.71 -47.58 34.72
C THR A 24 22.28 -47.08 33.36
N ASN A 25 22.68 -45.81 33.30
CA ASN A 25 24.10 -45.46 33.04
C ASN A 25 24.43 -44.03 33.48
N ASN A 26 25.63 -43.82 34.03
CA ASN A 26 26.16 -42.51 34.41
C ASN A 26 26.86 -41.84 33.22
N HIS A 27 26.69 -40.52 33.07
CA HIS A 27 27.83 -39.62 32.80
C HIS A 27 27.53 -38.21 33.34
N SER A 28 28.55 -37.60 33.94
CA SER A 28 28.50 -36.29 34.59
C SER A 28 28.98 -35.18 33.68
N TYR A 29 28.25 -34.07 33.61
CA TYR A 29 28.74 -32.81 33.02
C TYR A 29 28.74 -31.72 34.09
N GLY A 30 29.92 -31.17 34.37
CA GLY A 30 30.13 -30.16 35.40
C GLY A 30 30.22 -28.75 34.84
N THR A 31 29.63 -27.78 35.54
CA THR A 31 29.72 -26.35 35.23
C THR A 31 30.95 -25.72 35.89
N THR A 32 32.04 -25.59 35.14
CA THR A 32 33.27 -24.92 35.63
C THR A 32 33.15 -23.39 35.54
N TYR A 33 32.97 -22.73 36.68
CA TYR A 33 33.13 -21.27 36.81
C TYR A 33 34.57 -20.93 37.21
N HIS A 34 35.19 -19.98 36.49
CA HIS A 34 36.42 -19.30 36.91
C HIS A 34 36.20 -17.78 36.94
N PRO A 35 36.61 -17.06 38.01
CA PRO A 35 36.45 -15.62 38.11
C PRO A 35 37.70 -14.82 37.67
N TYR A 36 37.46 -13.64 37.09
CA TYR A 36 38.41 -12.56 36.79
C TYR A 36 39.58 -12.84 35.82
N GLY A 37 39.37 -12.42 34.57
CA GLY A 37 40.39 -12.02 33.60
C GLY A 37 39.82 -10.90 32.73
N ALA A 38 40.63 -9.95 32.26
CA ALA A 38 40.17 -8.85 31.41
C ALA A 38 40.27 -9.23 29.92
N ASN A 39 39.24 -8.86 29.14
CA ASN A 39 39.03 -9.19 27.72
C ASN A 39 38.95 -10.69 27.39
N ASP A 40 37.75 -11.17 27.03
CA ASP A 40 37.48 -11.85 25.74
C ASP A 40 36.01 -12.34 25.68
N HIS A 41 35.59 -12.84 24.52
CA HIS A 41 34.20 -13.24 24.25
C HIS A 41 33.76 -14.47 25.07
N ILE A 42 32.73 -14.31 25.89
CA ILE A 42 32.04 -15.44 26.53
C ILE A 42 30.99 -15.99 25.57
N CYS A 43 31.38 -16.99 24.77
CA CYS A 43 30.46 -17.82 23.99
C CYS A 43 30.19 -19.12 24.76
N GLY A 44 28.94 -19.35 25.15
CA GLY A 44 28.51 -20.57 25.83
C GLY A 44 27.69 -21.47 24.92
N THR A 45 28.03 -22.75 24.83
CA THR A 45 27.23 -23.77 24.15
C THR A 45 26.59 -24.72 25.16
N ALA A 46 25.30 -24.98 24.99
CA ALA A 46 24.59 -26.06 25.68
C ALA A 46 24.10 -27.07 24.64
N GLN A 47 24.36 -28.35 24.89
CA GLN A 47 23.84 -29.46 24.09
C GLN A 47 22.86 -30.27 24.94
N THR A 48 21.72 -30.60 24.36
CA THR A 48 20.75 -31.56 24.88
C THR A 48 20.42 -32.59 23.79
N MET A 49 19.78 -33.70 24.13
CA MET A 49 19.37 -34.70 23.14
C MET A 49 18.20 -34.18 22.30
N GLY A 50 18.53 -33.47 21.21
CA GLY A 50 17.57 -32.91 20.24
C GLY A 50 18.20 -31.79 19.39
N GLY A 51 19.01 -30.93 20.03
CA GLY A 51 19.61 -29.78 19.37
C GLY A 51 20.74 -29.14 20.16
N SER A 52 21.27 -28.04 19.62
CA SER A 52 22.33 -27.24 20.25
C SER A 52 21.92 -25.77 20.34
N THR A 53 22.13 -25.16 21.50
CA THR A 53 21.89 -23.72 21.71
C THR A 53 23.21 -23.00 21.97
N THR A 54 23.54 -22.05 21.10
CA THR A 54 24.63 -21.10 21.26
C THR A 54 24.12 -19.82 21.92
N TRP A 55 24.89 -19.29 22.88
CA TRP A 55 24.61 -17.98 23.50
C TRP A 55 25.72 -16.99 23.17
N SER A 56 25.36 -15.88 22.53
CA SER A 56 26.22 -14.70 22.34
C SER A 56 25.83 -13.60 23.32
N ARG A 57 26.80 -12.74 23.65
CA ARG A 57 26.59 -11.53 24.45
C ARG A 57 26.89 -10.32 23.59
N GLU A 58 25.89 -9.48 23.34
CA GLU A 58 26.01 -8.37 22.40
C GLU A 58 25.79 -7.03 23.12
N THR A 59 26.77 -6.13 23.00
CA THR A 59 26.72 -4.78 23.57
C THR A 59 26.50 -3.78 22.44
N VAL A 60 25.29 -3.23 22.36
CA VAL A 60 24.97 -2.14 21.43
C VAL A 60 25.35 -0.81 22.09
N ARG A 61 26.04 0.07 21.37
CA ARG A 61 26.42 1.41 21.84
C ARG A 61 25.78 2.49 20.99
N PHE A 62 25.26 3.53 21.63
CA PHE A 62 24.75 4.74 20.97
C PHE A 62 25.30 5.96 21.71
N GLY A 63 26.31 6.60 21.12
CA GLY A 63 27.09 7.62 21.82
C GLY A 63 27.85 7.03 23.01
N ASP A 64 27.79 7.73 24.15
CA ASP A 64 28.46 7.33 25.40
C ASP A 64 27.67 6.26 26.19
N GLU A 65 26.43 5.95 25.82
CA GLU A 65 25.62 4.90 26.45
C GLU A 65 25.76 3.54 25.76
N SER A 66 25.70 2.46 26.55
CA SER A 66 25.80 1.09 26.04
C SER A 66 24.90 0.11 26.80
N THR A 67 24.05 -0.60 26.08
CA THR A 67 23.16 -1.64 26.62
C THR A 67 23.63 -3.01 26.15
N THR A 68 23.66 -4.00 27.05
CA THR A 68 24.17 -5.35 26.76
C THR A 68 23.09 -6.40 26.93
N TYR A 69 22.92 -7.22 25.90
CA TYR A 69 21.94 -8.28 25.81
C TYR A 69 22.62 -9.66 25.80
N LEU A 70 21.84 -10.70 26.07
CA LEU A 70 22.21 -12.10 25.82
C LEU A 70 21.25 -12.64 24.76
N VAL A 71 21.80 -13.18 23.68
CA VAL A 71 21.05 -13.71 22.54
C VAL A 71 21.32 -15.20 22.46
N GLY A 72 20.25 -16.01 22.38
CA GLY A 72 20.33 -17.46 22.24
C GLY A 72 19.83 -17.89 20.88
N VAL A 73 20.61 -18.71 20.17
CA VAL A 73 20.24 -19.31 18.87
C VAL A 73 20.22 -20.83 19.04
N GLY A 74 19.08 -21.46 18.76
CA GLY A 74 18.90 -22.91 18.79
C GLY A 74 18.85 -23.51 17.39
N HIS A 75 19.49 -24.66 17.20
CA HIS A 75 19.36 -25.48 15.99
C HIS A 75 18.97 -26.91 16.34
N GLU A 76 17.94 -27.42 15.67
CA GLU A 76 17.55 -28.84 15.64
C GLU A 76 17.78 -29.40 14.23
N ASN A 77 18.15 -30.68 14.12
CA ASN A 77 18.51 -31.31 12.85
C ASN A 77 17.37 -32.18 12.31
N ALA A 78 16.59 -31.65 11.36
CA ALA A 78 15.60 -32.42 10.61
C ALA A 78 16.22 -33.13 9.38
N GLN A 79 15.83 -34.37 9.12
CA GLN A 79 16.15 -35.08 7.86
C GLN A 79 15.00 -34.90 6.83
N PRO A 80 15.31 -34.75 5.52
CA PRO A 80 14.29 -34.43 4.52
C PRO A 80 13.49 -35.68 4.07
N GLN A 81 12.16 -35.54 4.06
CA GLN A 81 11.22 -36.45 3.41
C GLN A 81 10.10 -35.63 2.72
N ASN A 82 10.01 -35.72 1.39
CA ASN A 82 8.91 -35.28 0.51
C ASN A 82 8.61 -33.76 0.40
N GLU A 83 8.48 -33.29 -0.85
CA GLU A 83 8.38 -31.86 -1.22
C GLU A 83 6.94 -31.30 -1.21
N SER A 84 6.05 -31.79 -0.33
CA SER A 84 4.60 -31.50 -0.41
C SER A 84 3.93 -31.04 0.90
N SER A 85 4.68 -30.73 1.96
CA SER A 85 4.15 -30.41 3.30
C SER A 85 4.67 -29.09 3.91
N ILE A 86 5.06 -28.12 3.07
CA ILE A 86 5.77 -26.88 3.45
C ILE A 86 4.96 -25.96 4.42
N CYS A 87 3.67 -26.22 4.66
CA CYS A 87 2.78 -25.32 5.40
C CYS A 87 2.33 -25.78 6.80
N GLU A 88 2.72 -26.96 7.32
CA GLU A 88 2.22 -27.46 8.62
C GLU A 88 3.26 -27.47 9.77
N ASP A 89 4.57 -27.61 9.50
CA ASP A 89 5.60 -27.89 10.54
C ASP A 89 6.53 -26.71 10.93
N HIS A 90 6.05 -25.46 10.93
CA HIS A 90 6.85 -24.29 11.37
C HIS A 90 6.11 -23.34 12.33
N ILE A 91 5.75 -23.83 13.52
CA ILE A 91 5.40 -22.99 14.68
C ILE A 91 6.37 -23.30 15.84
N LEU A 92 7.46 -22.54 15.93
CA LEU A 92 8.40 -22.61 17.06
C LEU A 92 8.71 -21.20 17.60
N SER A 93 7.86 -20.84 18.57
CA SER A 93 7.83 -19.62 19.39
C SER A 93 9.21 -19.03 19.74
N VAL A 94 9.50 -17.84 19.22
CA VAL A 94 10.60 -17.00 19.72
C VAL A 94 10.20 -16.38 21.06
N ILE A 95 10.58 -17.02 22.17
CA ILE A 95 10.30 -16.51 23.52
C ILE A 95 11.34 -15.43 23.90
N ILE A 96 11.01 -14.17 23.62
CA ILE A 96 11.84 -13.02 24.07
C ILE A 96 11.44 -12.66 25.51
N ILE A 97 12.27 -13.02 26.49
CA ILE A 97 12.09 -12.58 27.89
C ILE A 97 12.82 -11.24 28.08
N LEU A 98 12.07 -10.14 28.07
CA LEU A 98 12.59 -8.80 28.40
C LEU A 98 12.40 -8.49 29.89
N TYR A 99 13.51 -8.34 30.63
CA TYR A 99 13.53 -7.74 31.96
C TYR A 99 14.24 -6.38 31.90
N PRO A 100 13.58 -5.26 32.28
CA PRO A 100 14.22 -3.96 32.37
C PRO A 100 14.98 -3.80 33.70
N LEU A 101 16.30 -3.63 33.63
CA LEU A 101 17.09 -3.09 34.74
C LEU A 101 17.08 -1.55 34.64
N MET A 102 16.28 -0.90 35.48
CA MET A 102 16.28 0.57 35.59
C MET A 102 17.58 1.10 36.20
N TYR A 103 18.25 2.07 35.57
CA TYR A 103 19.09 3.03 36.30
C TYR A 103 19.15 4.42 35.62
N SER A 104 18.79 5.45 36.40
CA SER A 104 19.20 6.86 36.35
C SER A 104 19.36 7.61 35.01
N CYS A 105 18.49 8.59 34.76
CA CYS A 105 18.74 9.70 33.81
C CYS A 105 19.50 10.86 34.48
N ILE A 106 20.54 11.41 33.83
CA ILE A 106 21.15 12.72 34.17
C ILE A 106 21.60 13.43 32.87
N GLY A 107 21.37 14.75 32.75
CA GLY A 107 22.41 15.61 32.16
C GLY A 107 22.31 16.16 30.72
N SER A 108 21.19 16.80 30.35
CA SER A 108 21.16 18.11 29.65
C SER A 108 21.92 18.41 28.32
N HIS A 109 21.24 19.21 27.48
CA HIS A 109 21.74 20.14 26.43
C HIS A 109 21.85 19.70 24.95
N LYS A 110 20.92 20.26 24.16
CA LYS A 110 21.08 20.88 22.82
C LYS A 110 22.31 20.48 21.97
N HIS A 111 22.04 19.99 20.75
CA HIS A 111 22.25 20.80 19.55
C HIS A 111 21.36 20.31 18.38
N SER A 112 21.17 21.16 17.38
CA SER A 112 20.27 20.96 16.24
C SER A 112 21.00 20.50 14.97
N CYS A 113 20.50 19.45 14.32
CA CYS A 113 20.79 19.14 12.91
C CYS A 113 19.49 18.79 12.19
N SER A 114 19.21 19.48 11.08
CA SER A 114 18.04 19.26 10.24
C SER A 114 18.50 18.99 8.81
N CYS A 115 18.21 17.81 8.28
CA CYS A 115 18.06 17.58 6.85
C CYS A 115 17.11 16.40 6.60
N PRO A 116 16.03 16.58 5.84
CA PRO A 116 15.10 15.50 5.53
C PRO A 116 15.53 14.74 4.26
N TYR A 117 15.28 13.43 4.24
CA TYR A 117 14.85 12.61 3.08
C TYR A 117 15.00 11.12 3.43
N LEU A 118 13.98 10.56 4.08
CA LEU A 118 13.62 9.14 3.95
C LEU A 118 12.10 9.00 4.14
N GLU A 119 11.53 7.96 3.56
CA GLU A 119 10.09 7.88 3.24
C GLU A 119 9.18 7.79 4.48
N MET A 120 7.89 8.11 4.30
CA MET A 120 6.86 7.82 5.30
C MET A 120 6.55 6.32 5.38
N ALA A 121 7.47 5.56 5.99
CA ALA A 121 7.10 4.33 6.65
C ALA A 121 6.16 4.67 7.82
N ILE A 122 4.92 4.18 7.77
CA ILE A 122 3.90 4.47 8.79
C ILE A 122 4.38 3.91 10.14
N LEU A 123 4.41 4.77 11.17
CA LEU A 123 4.75 4.40 12.54
C LEU A 123 3.63 3.59 13.22
N TYR A 124 3.39 2.37 12.73
CA TYR A 124 2.84 1.31 13.56
C TYR A 124 3.93 0.81 14.50
N SER A 125 3.66 0.89 15.80
CA SER A 125 4.46 0.18 16.81
C SER A 125 4.35 -1.33 16.58
N SER A 126 5.43 -2.05 16.86
CA SER A 126 5.76 -3.39 16.35
C SER A 126 5.96 -3.45 14.82
N ALA A 127 7.16 -3.84 14.41
CA ALA A 127 7.38 -4.29 13.04
C ALA A 127 6.54 -5.55 12.81
N PRO A 128 5.75 -5.65 11.73
CA PRO A 128 4.99 -6.86 11.46
C PRO A 128 5.96 -8.01 11.22
N VAL A 129 5.78 -9.11 11.96
CA VAL A 129 6.38 -10.40 11.59
C VAL A 129 5.66 -10.86 10.33
N THR A 130 6.13 -10.40 9.17
CA THR A 130 5.58 -10.78 7.88
C THR A 130 5.79 -12.28 7.68
N ASP A 131 4.69 -13.00 7.51
CA ASP A 131 4.71 -14.44 7.26
C ASP A 131 5.72 -14.75 6.13
N PRO A 132 6.63 -15.75 6.29
CA PRO A 132 7.57 -16.13 5.24
C PRO A 132 6.86 -16.43 3.91
N CYS A 133 5.64 -16.94 3.96
CA CYS A 133 4.81 -17.20 2.79
C CYS A 133 4.25 -15.90 2.17
N GLU A 134 3.88 -14.89 2.96
CA GLU A 134 3.47 -13.58 2.42
C GLU A 134 4.66 -12.85 1.80
N THR A 135 5.84 -12.95 2.43
CA THR A 135 7.10 -12.40 1.92
C THR A 135 7.45 -13.02 0.56
N LYS A 136 7.35 -14.35 0.45
CA LYS A 136 7.53 -15.10 -0.80
C LYS A 136 6.43 -14.80 -1.82
N ALA A 137 5.20 -14.50 -1.40
CA ALA A 137 4.10 -14.14 -2.31
C ALA A 137 4.33 -12.75 -2.92
N GLN A 138 4.81 -11.79 -2.13
CA GLN A 138 5.24 -10.48 -2.63
C GLN A 138 6.44 -10.62 -3.60
N GLN A 139 7.39 -11.53 -3.33
CA GLN A 139 8.47 -11.82 -4.29
C GLN A 139 7.90 -12.38 -5.62
N LEU A 140 6.92 -13.28 -5.58
CA LEU A 140 6.27 -13.78 -6.80
C LEU A 140 5.51 -12.67 -7.55
N LEU A 141 4.94 -11.68 -6.87
CA LEU A 141 4.36 -10.49 -7.53
C LEU A 141 5.43 -9.64 -8.22
N ASN A 142 6.57 -9.42 -7.56
CA ASN A 142 7.70 -8.67 -8.11
C ASN A 142 8.32 -9.39 -9.33
N ASP A 143 8.33 -10.73 -9.31
CA ASP A 143 8.70 -11.60 -10.43
C ASP A 143 7.64 -11.65 -11.57
N GLY A 144 6.49 -10.97 -11.43
CA GLY A 144 5.37 -11.01 -12.38
C GLY A 144 4.53 -12.29 -12.36
N LYS A 145 4.79 -13.22 -11.43
CA LYS A 145 4.17 -14.55 -11.31
C LYS A 145 2.84 -14.49 -10.56
N ILE A 146 1.92 -13.64 -11.04
CA ILE A 146 0.66 -13.26 -10.38
C ILE A 146 -0.17 -14.48 -9.96
N ASP A 147 -0.33 -15.49 -10.82
CA ASP A 147 -1.08 -16.71 -10.51
C ASP A 147 -0.46 -17.52 -9.35
N GLN A 148 0.87 -17.59 -9.29
CA GLN A 148 1.58 -18.31 -8.22
C GLN A 148 1.48 -17.55 -6.89
N ALA A 149 1.50 -16.21 -6.93
CA ALA A 149 1.24 -15.37 -5.76
C ALA A 149 -0.19 -15.55 -5.24
N ILE A 150 -1.21 -15.49 -6.12
CA ILE A 150 -2.62 -15.72 -5.75
C ILE A 150 -2.82 -17.12 -5.15
N ALA A 151 -2.26 -18.16 -5.77
CA ALA A 151 -2.33 -19.53 -5.26
C ALA A 151 -1.71 -19.64 -3.86
N MET A 152 -0.56 -19.00 -3.63
CA MET A 152 0.09 -19.05 -2.31
C MET A 152 -0.65 -18.23 -1.25
N TYR A 153 -1.19 -17.04 -1.59
CA TYR A 153 -2.05 -16.28 -0.68
C TYR A 153 -3.27 -17.10 -0.22
N LEU A 154 -3.89 -17.89 -1.11
CA LEU A 154 -4.98 -18.80 -0.75
C LEU A 154 -4.55 -19.90 0.24
N CYS A 155 -3.31 -20.40 0.14
CA CYS A 155 -2.78 -21.42 1.05
C CYS A 155 -2.47 -20.88 2.47
N ILE A 156 -2.11 -19.59 2.60
CA ILE A 156 -1.65 -19.00 3.87
C ILE A 156 -2.75 -19.00 4.92
N LYS A 157 -3.87 -18.30 4.65
CA LYS A 157 -5.04 -18.25 5.53
C LYS A 157 -6.33 -18.17 4.69
N PRO A 158 -6.95 -19.31 4.32
CA PRO A 158 -8.09 -19.35 3.40
C PRO A 158 -9.38 -18.72 3.94
N GLU A 159 -9.44 -18.32 5.22
CA GLU A 159 -10.56 -17.58 5.82
C GLU A 159 -10.15 -16.19 6.35
N SER A 160 -9.11 -15.55 5.80
CA SER A 160 -8.72 -14.19 6.17
C SER A 160 -9.33 -13.13 5.23
N ALA A 161 -10.06 -12.17 5.80
CA ALA A 161 -10.62 -11.04 5.05
C ALA A 161 -9.53 -10.23 4.32
N ARG A 162 -8.39 -9.94 4.98
CA ARG A 162 -7.25 -9.23 4.37
C ARG A 162 -6.67 -9.98 3.16
N ILE A 163 -6.54 -11.31 3.26
CA ILE A 163 -6.05 -12.14 2.16
C ILE A 163 -7.02 -12.08 0.97
N PHE A 164 -8.32 -12.14 1.21
CA PHE A 164 -9.32 -11.96 0.14
C PHE A 164 -9.34 -10.54 -0.45
N MET A 165 -9.09 -9.49 0.34
CA MET A 165 -8.90 -8.13 -0.19
C MET A 165 -7.68 -8.06 -1.12
N ILE A 166 -6.52 -8.60 -0.70
CA ILE A 166 -5.29 -8.65 -1.51
C ILE A 166 -5.54 -9.41 -2.83
N ILE A 167 -6.15 -10.59 -2.76
CA ILE A 167 -6.47 -11.38 -3.95
C ILE A 167 -7.44 -10.62 -4.88
N GLY A 168 -8.45 -9.94 -4.32
CA GLY A 168 -9.36 -9.10 -5.09
C GLY A 168 -8.62 -8.01 -5.89
N ILE A 169 -7.74 -7.26 -5.22
CA ILE A 169 -6.90 -6.22 -5.84
C ILE A 169 -6.02 -6.82 -6.95
N LEU A 170 -5.45 -8.01 -6.75
CA LEU A 170 -4.65 -8.69 -7.78
C LEU A 170 -5.46 -9.09 -9.02
N TYR A 171 -6.72 -9.51 -8.86
CA TYR A 171 -7.61 -9.77 -10.00
C TYR A 171 -8.04 -8.48 -10.70
N ALA A 172 -8.33 -7.41 -9.95
CA ALA A 172 -8.71 -6.11 -10.50
C ALA A 172 -7.53 -5.45 -11.26
N GLU A 173 -6.43 -5.13 -10.56
CA GLU A 173 -5.33 -4.35 -11.13
C GLU A 173 -4.44 -5.14 -12.11
N LYS A 174 -4.12 -6.40 -11.79
CA LYS A 174 -3.08 -7.14 -12.51
C LYS A 174 -3.63 -8.09 -13.58
N LYS A 175 -4.95 -8.29 -13.62
CA LYS A 175 -5.65 -9.10 -14.62
C LYS A 175 -6.82 -8.40 -15.33
N GLY A 176 -7.34 -7.28 -14.79
CA GLY A 176 -8.56 -6.64 -15.30
C GLY A 176 -9.84 -7.45 -15.07
N ASP A 177 -9.80 -8.50 -14.25
CA ASP A 177 -10.95 -9.37 -13.97
C ASP A 177 -11.69 -8.88 -12.72
N TYR A 178 -12.41 -7.79 -12.89
CA TYR A 178 -13.27 -7.21 -11.86
C TYR A 178 -14.37 -8.18 -11.39
N LYS A 179 -14.77 -9.16 -12.21
CA LYS A 179 -15.78 -10.17 -11.85
C LYS A 179 -15.22 -11.18 -10.85
N ALA A 180 -13.99 -11.64 -11.06
CA ALA A 180 -13.27 -12.41 -10.05
C ALA A 180 -12.97 -11.57 -8.79
N ALA A 181 -12.55 -10.31 -8.95
CA ALA A 181 -12.28 -9.41 -7.82
C ALA A 181 -13.50 -9.26 -6.89
N ILE A 182 -14.69 -9.00 -7.44
CA ILE A 182 -15.95 -8.91 -6.70
C ILE A 182 -16.27 -10.18 -5.89
N ILE A 183 -15.92 -11.37 -6.38
CA ILE A 183 -16.10 -12.63 -5.63
C ILE A 183 -15.22 -12.64 -4.37
N PHE A 184 -13.97 -12.18 -4.46
CA PHE A 184 -13.08 -12.12 -3.30
C PHE A 184 -13.42 -10.97 -2.35
N TYR A 185 -13.73 -9.77 -2.84
CA TYR A 185 -14.20 -8.67 -2.01
C TYR A 185 -15.49 -9.02 -1.25
N LYS A 186 -16.45 -9.74 -1.86
CA LYS A 186 -17.64 -10.23 -1.15
C LYS A 186 -17.35 -11.31 -0.11
N LYS A 187 -16.29 -12.12 -0.27
CA LYS A 187 -15.83 -13.05 0.77
C LYS A 187 -15.19 -12.29 1.94
N ALA A 188 -14.36 -11.28 1.66
CA ALA A 188 -13.77 -10.41 2.69
C ALA A 188 -14.86 -9.69 3.51
N LEU A 189 -15.77 -9.02 2.81
CA LEU A 189 -16.93 -8.33 3.38
C LEU A 189 -17.72 -9.24 4.33
N LYS A 190 -18.09 -10.45 3.89
CA LYS A 190 -18.86 -11.40 4.71
C LYS A 190 -18.15 -11.83 6.00
N ILE A 191 -16.81 -11.85 6.00
CA ILE A 191 -16.02 -12.14 7.21
C ILE A 191 -16.01 -10.91 8.13
N GLN A 192 -15.78 -9.72 7.58
CA GLN A 192 -15.80 -8.46 8.34
C GLN A 192 -17.17 -8.20 8.98
N GLU A 193 -18.27 -8.38 8.23
CA GLU A 193 -19.65 -8.28 8.73
C GLU A 193 -19.95 -9.29 9.86
N LYS A 194 -19.38 -10.50 9.80
CA LYS A 194 -19.52 -11.53 10.84
C LYS A 194 -18.73 -11.18 12.11
N ASN A 195 -17.57 -10.56 11.96
CA ASN A 195 -16.67 -10.19 13.07
C ASN A 195 -17.06 -8.87 13.74
N GLY A 196 -17.70 -7.96 13.01
CA GLY A 196 -17.86 -6.55 13.39
C GLY A 196 -16.65 -5.66 13.03
N ASP A 197 -15.82 -6.10 12.08
CA ASP A 197 -14.67 -5.33 11.57
C ASP A 197 -15.14 -4.16 10.66
N ASP A 198 -14.26 -3.17 10.41
CA ASP A 198 -14.56 -2.14 9.40
C ASP A 198 -14.69 -2.75 8.00
N THR A 199 -15.81 -2.42 7.35
CA THR A 199 -16.18 -2.85 5.99
C THR A 199 -16.00 -1.75 4.94
N SER A 200 -15.63 -0.53 5.34
CA SER A 200 -15.57 0.64 4.45
C SER A 200 -14.64 0.46 3.25
N ASN A 201 -13.49 -0.20 3.45
CA ASN A 201 -12.54 -0.51 2.39
C ASN A 201 -13.08 -1.59 1.43
N ALA A 202 -13.72 -2.65 1.94
CA ALA A 202 -14.34 -3.68 1.10
C ALA A 202 -15.50 -3.12 0.26
N PHE A 203 -16.25 -2.14 0.79
CA PHE A 203 -17.25 -1.40 0.03
C PHE A 203 -16.63 -0.45 -1.00
N THR A 204 -15.51 0.21 -0.71
CA THR A 204 -14.81 1.06 -1.70
C THR A 204 -14.32 0.22 -2.88
N GLU A 205 -13.68 -0.92 -2.61
CA GLU A 205 -13.19 -1.86 -3.63
C GLU A 205 -14.33 -2.46 -4.48
N LEU A 206 -15.45 -2.82 -3.86
CA LEU A 206 -16.64 -3.24 -4.59
C LEU A 206 -17.18 -2.12 -5.48
N GLY A 207 -17.20 -0.88 -4.98
CA GLY A 207 -17.61 0.29 -5.76
C GLY A 207 -16.74 0.49 -7.00
N ILE A 208 -15.42 0.46 -6.84
CA ILE A 208 -14.45 0.57 -7.95
C ILE A 208 -14.64 -0.57 -8.95
N ALA A 209 -14.77 -1.82 -8.49
CA ALA A 209 -14.95 -2.96 -9.37
C ALA A 209 -16.27 -2.91 -10.17
N TYR A 210 -17.35 -2.39 -9.57
CA TYR A 210 -18.62 -2.20 -10.27
C TYR A 210 -18.59 -1.02 -11.25
N GLN A 211 -17.83 0.06 -10.99
CA GLN A 211 -17.60 1.14 -11.96
C GLN A 211 -16.89 0.65 -13.23
N ASN A 212 -15.89 -0.22 -13.07
CA ASN A 212 -15.17 -0.84 -14.19
C ASN A 212 -16.00 -1.89 -14.96
N LEU A 213 -17.18 -2.27 -14.44
CA LEU A 213 -18.17 -3.09 -15.15
C LEU A 213 -19.34 -2.25 -15.71
N HIS A 214 -19.31 -0.92 -15.55
CA HIS A 214 -20.39 0.01 -15.89
C HIS A 214 -21.72 -0.24 -15.12
N GLU A 215 -21.66 -0.94 -13.99
CA GLU A 215 -22.82 -1.22 -13.11
C GLU A 215 -22.95 -0.11 -12.04
N TYR A 216 -23.19 1.12 -12.50
CA TYR A 216 -23.05 2.34 -11.69
C TYR A 216 -24.02 2.43 -10.49
N ASP A 217 -25.27 1.99 -10.62
CA ASP A 217 -26.23 1.86 -9.50
C ASP A 217 -25.63 1.09 -8.29
N LEU A 218 -24.94 -0.02 -8.58
CA LEU A 218 -24.31 -0.86 -7.57
C LEU A 218 -23.06 -0.18 -7.00
N ALA A 219 -22.27 0.49 -7.85
CA ALA A 219 -21.12 1.25 -7.39
C ALA A 219 -21.52 2.39 -6.42
N LEU A 220 -22.56 3.16 -6.76
CA LEU A 220 -23.14 4.16 -5.88
C LEU A 220 -23.58 3.52 -4.55
N ASN A 221 -24.29 2.39 -4.60
CA ASN A 221 -24.74 1.71 -3.38
C ASN A 221 -23.59 1.33 -2.44
N TYR A 222 -22.46 0.89 -2.98
CA TYR A 222 -21.29 0.53 -2.19
C TYR A 222 -20.49 1.76 -1.71
N HIS A 223 -20.26 2.76 -2.56
CA HIS A 223 -19.56 3.98 -2.16
C HIS A 223 -20.33 4.80 -1.12
N PHE A 224 -21.67 4.85 -1.20
CA PHE A 224 -22.50 5.45 -0.14
C PHE A 224 -22.38 4.70 1.20
N ARG A 225 -22.30 3.35 1.21
CA ARG A 225 -22.05 2.58 2.45
C ARG A 225 -20.68 2.92 3.05
N ALA A 226 -19.64 2.96 2.23
CA ALA A 226 -18.29 3.35 2.67
C ALA A 226 -18.29 4.76 3.28
N LEU A 227 -18.93 5.73 2.60
CA LEU A 227 -19.08 7.11 3.08
C LEU A 227 -19.81 7.18 4.43
N ILE A 228 -20.90 6.42 4.61
CA ILE A 228 -21.68 6.38 5.86
C ILE A 228 -20.82 5.85 7.01
N ILE A 229 -20.11 4.73 6.81
CA ILE A 229 -19.26 4.15 7.86
C ILE A 229 -18.12 5.10 8.23
N ARG A 230 -17.43 5.68 7.25
CA ARG A 230 -16.32 6.64 7.47
C ARG A 230 -16.79 7.94 8.15
N LYS A 231 -18.04 8.37 7.94
CA LYS A 231 -18.69 9.48 8.66
C LYS A 231 -19.17 9.11 10.09
N LEU A 232 -19.36 7.83 10.40
CA LEU A 232 -19.81 7.32 11.70
C LEU A 232 -18.67 6.71 12.55
N ALA A 233 -17.45 6.66 12.02
CA ALA A 233 -16.26 6.18 12.73
C ALA A 233 -15.94 7.05 13.96
N GLN A 234 -15.43 6.42 15.03
CA GLN A 234 -15.04 7.13 16.27
C GLN A 234 -13.93 8.17 16.02
N THR A 235 -13.06 7.90 15.05
CA THR A 235 -12.03 8.80 14.54
C THR A 235 -12.34 9.14 13.09
N ILE A 236 -12.73 10.39 12.82
CA ILE A 236 -13.10 10.85 11.48
C ILE A 236 -11.82 11.09 10.65
N ASP A 237 -11.53 10.19 9.71
CA ASP A 237 -10.53 10.44 8.67
C ASP A 237 -11.16 11.19 7.49
N ARG A 238 -10.70 12.42 7.26
CA ARG A 238 -11.18 13.28 6.18
C ARG A 238 -10.75 12.79 4.79
N LYS A 239 -9.58 12.14 4.68
CA LYS A 239 -9.08 11.60 3.41
C LYS A 239 -9.99 10.47 2.94
N LEU A 240 -10.22 9.48 3.80
CA LEU A 240 -11.12 8.36 3.48
C LEU A 240 -12.56 8.81 3.15
N ILE A 241 -13.05 9.89 3.77
CA ILE A 241 -14.33 10.50 3.39
C ILE A 241 -14.23 11.13 1.99
N ALA A 242 -13.17 11.88 1.68
CA ALA A 242 -12.95 12.46 0.35
C ALA A 242 -12.83 11.37 -0.74
N ASP A 243 -12.10 10.29 -0.49
CA ASP A 243 -11.96 9.14 -1.39
C ASP A 243 -13.33 8.50 -1.69
N SER A 244 -14.20 8.41 -0.67
CA SER A 244 -15.59 7.93 -0.83
C SER A 244 -16.44 8.88 -1.69
N LEU A 245 -16.26 10.19 -1.53
CA LEU A 245 -16.95 11.22 -2.32
C LEU A 245 -16.49 11.20 -3.80
N ILE A 246 -15.20 10.94 -4.07
CA ILE A 246 -14.69 10.70 -5.42
C ILE A 246 -15.26 9.42 -6.03
N GLY A 247 -15.37 8.34 -5.24
CA GLY A 247 -16.05 7.11 -5.67
C GLY A 247 -17.47 7.37 -6.17
N ILE A 248 -18.25 8.16 -5.42
CA ILE A 248 -19.60 8.60 -5.79
C ILE A 248 -19.57 9.49 -7.04
N ALA A 249 -18.70 10.51 -7.08
CA ALA A 249 -18.60 11.45 -8.19
C ALA A 249 -18.27 10.75 -9.53
N ASN A 250 -17.33 9.80 -9.50
CA ASN A 250 -16.95 9.00 -10.67
C ASN A 250 -18.08 8.07 -11.14
N ALA A 251 -18.96 7.62 -10.25
CA ALA A 251 -20.10 6.78 -10.63
C ALA A 251 -21.19 7.61 -11.33
N TYR A 252 -21.58 8.75 -10.75
CA TYR A 252 -22.49 9.69 -11.40
C TYR A 252 -21.93 10.23 -12.73
N TRP A 253 -20.61 10.46 -12.82
CA TRP A 253 -19.98 10.84 -14.09
C TRP A 253 -20.13 9.74 -15.15
N GLY A 254 -19.96 8.47 -14.78
CA GLY A 254 -20.23 7.33 -15.65
C GLY A 254 -21.67 7.27 -16.16
N GLU A 255 -22.64 7.55 -15.29
CA GLU A 255 -24.08 7.66 -15.60
C GLU A 255 -24.44 8.89 -16.47
N GLN A 256 -23.47 9.75 -16.80
CA GLN A 256 -23.68 11.07 -17.41
C GLN A 256 -24.50 12.04 -16.54
N ASN A 257 -24.63 11.77 -15.23
CA ASN A 257 -25.23 12.67 -14.27
C ASN A 257 -24.22 13.73 -13.78
N LEU A 258 -23.89 14.65 -14.69
CA LEU A 258 -22.80 15.60 -14.52
C LEU A 258 -23.05 16.69 -13.45
N SER A 259 -24.25 16.79 -12.89
CA SER A 259 -24.57 17.75 -11.82
C SER A 259 -24.24 17.17 -10.46
N GLU A 260 -24.78 16.00 -10.14
CA GLU A 260 -24.44 15.27 -8.92
C GLU A 260 -22.94 14.91 -8.90
N ALA A 261 -22.35 14.48 -10.03
CA ALA A 261 -20.91 14.27 -10.14
C ALA A 261 -20.09 15.52 -9.74
N LEU A 262 -20.52 16.71 -10.21
CA LEU A 262 -19.87 17.98 -9.90
C LEU A 262 -20.04 18.37 -8.41
N GLU A 263 -21.19 18.08 -7.81
CA GLU A 263 -21.40 18.33 -6.38
C GLU A 263 -20.46 17.47 -5.52
N TYR A 264 -20.43 16.15 -5.76
CA TYR A 264 -19.63 15.22 -4.95
C TYR A 264 -18.12 15.42 -5.12
N VAL A 265 -17.61 15.72 -6.32
CA VAL A 265 -16.20 16.05 -6.50
C VAL A 265 -15.83 17.38 -5.83
N THR A 266 -16.73 18.39 -5.85
CA THR A 266 -16.49 19.67 -5.17
C THR A 266 -16.40 19.47 -3.66
N GLN A 267 -17.31 18.67 -3.07
CA GLN A 267 -17.21 18.29 -1.65
C GLN A 267 -15.88 17.57 -1.34
N ALA A 268 -15.41 16.70 -2.23
CA ALA A 268 -14.15 15.99 -2.06
C ALA A 268 -12.91 16.90 -2.17
N VAL A 269 -12.91 17.87 -3.09
CA VAL A 269 -11.85 18.90 -3.22
C VAL A 269 -11.79 19.72 -1.93
N THR A 270 -12.88 20.38 -1.54
CA THR A 270 -12.92 21.22 -0.32
C THR A 270 -12.56 20.46 0.95
N LEU A 271 -12.93 19.17 1.04
CA LEU A 271 -12.52 18.34 2.17
C LEU A 271 -11.01 18.06 2.17
N ASN A 272 -10.40 17.73 1.02
CA ASN A 272 -8.97 17.49 0.91
C ASN A 272 -8.12 18.77 1.05
N GLU A 273 -8.61 19.93 0.62
CA GLU A 273 -8.03 21.25 0.95
C GLU A 273 -7.99 21.46 2.47
N SER A 274 -9.06 21.11 3.18
CA SER A 274 -9.16 21.28 4.64
C SER A 274 -8.23 20.40 5.48
N VAL A 275 -7.52 19.45 4.86
CA VAL A 275 -6.51 18.59 5.52
C VAL A 275 -5.15 19.30 5.60
N GLY A 276 -4.82 20.17 4.64
CA GLY A 276 -3.54 20.86 4.56
C GLY A 276 -2.38 19.97 4.11
N SER A 277 -1.18 20.25 4.63
CA SER A 277 0.10 19.69 4.18
C SER A 277 0.17 18.16 4.31
N GLY A 278 0.73 17.48 3.30
CA GLY A 278 0.79 16.03 3.23
C GLY A 278 -0.49 15.41 2.67
N ASN A 279 -1.21 16.14 1.81
CA ASN A 279 -2.42 15.70 1.12
C ASN A 279 -2.46 16.14 -0.37
N GLU A 280 -1.35 16.65 -0.88
CA GLU A 280 -1.20 17.32 -2.18
C GLU A 280 -1.56 16.37 -3.34
N LEU A 281 -1.16 15.10 -3.26
CA LEU A 281 -1.47 14.08 -4.27
C LEU A 281 -2.96 13.74 -4.35
N ASN A 282 -3.65 13.63 -3.21
CA ASN A 282 -5.09 13.37 -3.16
C ASN A 282 -5.86 14.59 -3.66
N LEU A 283 -5.46 15.81 -3.26
CA LEU A 283 -6.06 17.04 -3.77
C LEU A 283 -5.86 17.20 -5.28
N ALA A 284 -4.66 16.94 -5.80
CA ALA A 284 -4.39 16.97 -7.25
C ALA A 284 -5.29 15.97 -7.99
N THR A 285 -5.38 14.73 -7.51
CA THR A 285 -6.25 13.69 -8.10
C THR A 285 -7.72 14.14 -8.16
N ASN A 286 -8.24 14.72 -7.07
CA ASN A 286 -9.60 15.26 -7.02
C ASN A 286 -9.80 16.42 -8.02
N LEU A 287 -8.81 17.31 -8.17
CA LEU A 287 -8.85 18.41 -9.13
C LEU A 287 -8.83 17.88 -10.59
N ILE A 288 -8.11 16.80 -10.90
CA ILE A 288 -8.22 16.17 -12.22
C ILE A 288 -9.62 15.60 -12.48
N THR A 289 -10.26 14.95 -11.50
CA THR A 289 -11.67 14.52 -11.64
C THR A 289 -12.60 15.71 -11.87
N LEU A 290 -12.42 16.81 -11.12
CA LEU A 290 -13.19 18.04 -11.29
C LEU A 290 -13.01 18.65 -12.70
N ALA A 291 -11.77 18.72 -13.19
CA ALA A 291 -11.46 19.19 -14.54
C ALA A 291 -12.11 18.32 -15.63
N SER A 292 -12.09 16.99 -15.44
CA SER A 292 -12.67 16.03 -16.39
C SER A 292 -14.21 16.12 -16.43
N ILE A 293 -14.84 16.39 -15.29
CA ILE A 293 -16.28 16.66 -15.18
C ILE A 293 -16.63 18.03 -15.80
N HIS A 294 -15.81 19.08 -15.62
CA HIS A 294 -16.01 20.35 -16.33
C HIS A 294 -15.91 20.21 -17.84
N HIS A 295 -14.92 19.47 -18.34
CA HIS A 295 -14.77 19.17 -19.77
C HIS A 295 -16.00 18.42 -20.32
N SER A 296 -16.49 17.42 -19.57
CA SER A 296 -17.71 16.67 -19.93
C SER A 296 -18.99 17.53 -19.94
N ARG A 297 -18.94 18.75 -19.37
CA ARG A 297 -20.04 19.74 -19.33
C ARG A 297 -19.85 20.88 -20.33
N ASP A 298 -18.94 20.75 -21.29
CA ASP A 298 -18.51 21.80 -22.24
C ASP A 298 -17.94 23.08 -21.56
N ASP A 299 -17.57 23.01 -20.28
CA ASP A 299 -16.99 24.13 -19.50
C ASP A 299 -15.45 24.07 -19.54
N ASP A 300 -14.91 23.92 -20.74
CA ASP A 300 -13.49 23.62 -20.99
C ASP A 300 -12.53 24.70 -20.45
N ASN A 301 -12.98 25.95 -20.33
CA ASN A 301 -12.18 27.02 -19.74
C ASN A 301 -11.85 26.72 -18.26
N ARG A 302 -12.83 26.25 -17.48
CA ARG A 302 -12.60 25.77 -16.11
C ARG A 302 -11.88 24.43 -16.08
N ALA A 303 -12.15 23.54 -17.03
CA ALA A 303 -11.40 22.29 -17.14
C ALA A 303 -9.89 22.57 -17.26
N LEU A 304 -9.49 23.53 -18.11
CA LEU A 304 -8.10 23.94 -18.27
C LEU A 304 -7.55 24.68 -17.04
N GLU A 305 -8.33 25.55 -16.39
CA GLU A 305 -7.91 26.25 -15.17
C GLU A 305 -7.61 25.25 -14.04
N VAL A 306 -8.57 24.36 -13.75
CA VAL A 306 -8.46 23.34 -12.70
C VAL A 306 -7.37 22.32 -13.05
N ALA A 307 -7.24 21.88 -14.31
CA ALA A 307 -6.17 20.96 -14.71
C ALA A 307 -4.77 21.57 -14.58
N LYS A 308 -4.62 22.89 -14.80
CA LYS A 308 -3.36 23.61 -14.56
C LYS A 308 -3.03 23.71 -13.06
N GLN A 309 -4.01 23.97 -12.20
CA GLN A 309 -3.84 23.94 -10.74
C GLN A 309 -3.43 22.53 -10.28
N ALA A 310 -4.10 21.50 -10.79
CA ALA A 310 -3.82 20.10 -10.47
C ALA A 310 -2.42 19.65 -10.90
N LEU A 311 -1.98 20.02 -12.12
CA LEU A 311 -0.63 19.73 -12.60
C LEU A 311 0.44 20.43 -11.75
N ALA A 312 0.26 21.71 -11.41
CA ALA A 312 1.24 22.44 -10.61
C ALA A 312 1.40 21.85 -9.19
N LEU A 313 0.29 21.42 -8.58
CA LEU A 313 0.30 20.74 -7.29
C LEU A 313 0.99 19.36 -7.39
N LEU A 314 0.70 18.61 -8.44
CA LEU A 314 1.29 17.30 -8.71
C LEU A 314 2.81 17.37 -8.96
N GLU A 315 3.26 18.26 -9.85
CA GLU A 315 4.69 18.47 -10.15
C GLU A 315 5.49 18.93 -8.91
N SER A 316 4.81 19.39 -7.84
CA SER A 316 5.43 19.72 -6.55
C SER A 316 5.56 18.54 -5.58
N CYS A 317 4.79 17.44 -5.78
CA CYS A 317 4.69 16.34 -4.81
C CYS A 317 5.00 14.93 -5.35
N VAL A 318 5.19 14.73 -6.66
CA VAL A 318 5.65 13.44 -7.23
C VAL A 318 6.93 13.57 -8.07
N PRO A 319 7.73 12.50 -8.20
CA PRO A 319 8.86 12.45 -9.15
C PRO A 319 8.45 12.72 -10.61
N ARG A 320 9.37 13.29 -11.40
CA ARG A 320 9.13 13.71 -12.80
C ARG A 320 8.90 12.55 -13.78
N ASP A 321 9.27 11.36 -13.36
CA ASP A 321 9.19 10.04 -13.99
C ASP A 321 8.01 9.20 -13.44
N SER A 322 7.14 9.78 -12.60
CA SER A 322 5.98 9.08 -12.04
C SER A 322 4.94 8.70 -13.11
N PRO A 323 4.52 7.42 -13.23
CA PRO A 323 3.44 7.01 -14.14
C PRO A 323 2.09 7.71 -13.87
N VAL A 324 1.90 8.21 -12.64
CA VAL A 324 0.76 9.04 -12.25
C VAL A 324 0.80 10.38 -13.01
N LEU A 325 1.97 11.02 -13.08
CA LEU A 325 2.17 12.26 -13.85
C LEU A 325 1.97 12.03 -15.36
N ALA A 326 2.39 10.88 -15.91
CA ALA A 326 2.11 10.53 -17.30
C ALA A 326 0.60 10.46 -17.60
N SER A 327 -0.15 9.77 -16.74
CA SER A 327 -1.60 9.62 -16.86
C SER A 327 -2.32 10.96 -16.84
N PHE A 328 -1.90 11.87 -15.94
CA PHE A 328 -2.48 13.20 -15.82
C PHE A 328 -2.08 14.17 -16.95
N LEU A 329 -0.85 14.08 -17.46
CA LEU A 329 -0.43 14.84 -18.64
C LEU A 329 -1.22 14.44 -19.91
N ASN A 330 -1.58 13.16 -20.07
CA ASN A 330 -2.48 12.74 -21.14
C ASN A 330 -3.89 13.36 -21.01
N ASN A 331 -4.45 13.41 -19.80
CA ASN A 331 -5.77 14.01 -19.58
C ASN A 331 -5.76 15.52 -19.81
N LEU A 332 -4.71 16.22 -19.38
CA LEU A 332 -4.50 17.64 -19.72
C LEU A 332 -4.36 17.84 -21.24
N GLY A 333 -3.63 16.97 -21.93
CA GLY A 333 -3.51 16.99 -23.39
C GLY A 333 -4.86 16.86 -24.10
N ALA A 334 -5.77 16.02 -23.58
CA ALA A 334 -7.12 15.87 -24.13
C ALA A 334 -7.97 17.16 -23.96
N ILE A 335 -7.92 17.81 -22.80
CA ILE A 335 -8.60 19.09 -22.54
C ILE A 335 -8.00 20.23 -23.38
N GLN A 336 -6.68 20.24 -23.59
CA GLN A 336 -6.02 21.19 -24.50
C GLN A 336 -6.41 20.93 -25.96
N PHE A 337 -6.62 19.68 -26.36
CA PHE A 337 -7.04 19.29 -27.70
C PHE A 337 -8.48 19.74 -28.02
N SER A 338 -9.43 19.60 -27.09
CA SER A 338 -10.81 20.07 -27.30
C SER A 338 -10.89 21.60 -27.43
N LEU A 339 -10.07 22.32 -26.66
CA LEU A 339 -9.89 23.77 -26.76
C LEU A 339 -9.15 24.26 -28.02
N GLY A 340 -8.67 23.36 -28.88
CA GLY A 340 -7.88 23.71 -30.06
C GLY A 340 -6.46 24.22 -29.74
N LEU A 341 -5.98 24.04 -28.51
CA LEU A 341 -4.62 24.38 -28.07
C LEU A 341 -3.63 23.29 -28.50
N PHE A 342 -3.59 22.99 -29.80
CA PHE A 342 -2.94 21.78 -30.33
C PHE A 342 -1.45 21.65 -30.00
N GLY A 343 -0.70 22.77 -29.98
CA GLY A 343 0.72 22.75 -29.60
C GLY A 343 0.94 22.43 -28.11
N ASP A 344 0.10 22.99 -27.22
CA ASP A 344 0.13 22.66 -25.79
C ASP A 344 -0.26 21.18 -25.57
N ALA A 345 -1.30 20.72 -26.28
CA ALA A 345 -1.77 19.33 -26.22
C ALA A 345 -0.69 18.34 -26.67
N GLN A 346 -0.04 18.61 -27.81
CA GLN A 346 1.05 17.79 -28.34
C GLN A 346 2.22 17.72 -27.35
N LEU A 347 2.58 18.83 -26.71
CA LEU A 347 3.63 18.87 -25.69
C LEU A 347 3.23 18.06 -24.44
N SER A 348 1.98 18.15 -23.97
CA SER A 348 1.48 17.35 -22.86
C SER A 348 1.50 15.84 -23.17
N PHE A 349 1.00 15.43 -24.34
CA PHE A 349 1.04 14.02 -24.77
C PHE A 349 2.48 13.51 -24.95
N ALA A 350 3.39 14.32 -25.51
CA ALA A 350 4.79 13.94 -25.69
C ALA A 350 5.52 13.79 -24.34
N ARG A 351 5.27 14.70 -23.38
CA ARG A 351 5.78 14.56 -22.00
C ARG A 351 5.23 13.30 -21.32
N ALA A 352 3.95 12.96 -21.52
CA ALA A 352 3.35 11.75 -20.99
C ALA A 352 4.02 10.49 -21.56
N LEU A 353 4.21 10.45 -22.88
CA LEU A 353 4.81 9.31 -23.58
C LEU A 353 6.23 9.02 -23.08
N ILE A 354 7.07 10.05 -22.96
CA ILE A 354 8.47 9.93 -22.47
C ILE A 354 8.56 9.30 -21.07
N ILE A 355 7.56 9.51 -20.21
CA ILE A 355 7.49 8.90 -18.87
C ILE A 355 7.02 7.43 -18.98
N CYS A 356 6.02 7.15 -19.80
CA CYS A 356 5.55 5.79 -20.07
C CYS A 356 6.61 4.92 -20.75
N GLU A 357 7.47 5.48 -21.62
CA GLU A 357 8.57 4.75 -22.28
C GLU A 357 9.61 4.19 -21.29
N GLN A 358 9.77 4.81 -20.12
CA GLN A 358 10.74 4.38 -19.09
C GLN A 358 10.24 3.19 -18.26
N SER A 359 8.92 2.93 -18.27
CA SER A 359 8.26 2.00 -17.34
C SER A 359 7.37 0.95 -18.01
N LEU A 360 6.98 1.14 -19.28
CA LEU A 360 5.99 0.31 -19.97
C LEU A 360 6.54 -0.18 -21.33
N PRO A 361 6.35 -1.48 -21.65
CA PRO A 361 6.85 -2.07 -22.88
C PRO A 361 6.21 -1.44 -24.13
N GLU A 362 6.89 -1.59 -25.26
CA GLU A 362 6.38 -1.19 -26.57
C GLU A 362 5.03 -1.87 -26.86
N GLY A 363 4.07 -1.14 -27.43
CA GLY A 363 2.71 -1.63 -27.66
C GLY A 363 1.80 -1.67 -26.41
N HIS A 364 2.25 -1.22 -25.23
CA HIS A 364 1.37 -1.09 -24.07
C HIS A 364 0.22 -0.08 -24.35
N PRO A 365 -1.05 -0.37 -23.99
CA PRO A 365 -2.20 0.45 -24.39
C PRO A 365 -2.10 1.95 -24.03
N GLN A 366 -1.49 2.29 -22.90
CA GLN A 366 -1.28 3.70 -22.51
C GLN A 366 -0.32 4.44 -23.45
N ARG A 367 0.74 3.78 -23.93
CA ARG A 367 1.68 4.35 -24.91
C ARG A 367 0.98 4.56 -26.26
N LEU A 368 0.29 3.53 -26.75
CA LEU A 368 -0.48 3.58 -27.99
C LEU A 368 -1.56 4.69 -27.98
N ALA A 369 -2.17 4.97 -26.83
CA ALA A 369 -3.12 6.07 -26.69
C ALA A 369 -2.45 7.45 -26.84
N MET A 370 -1.29 7.66 -26.21
CA MET A 370 -0.52 8.91 -26.31
C MET A 370 0.04 9.11 -27.73
N GLU A 371 0.63 8.07 -28.32
CA GLU A 371 1.12 8.03 -29.70
C GLU A 371 -0.02 8.35 -30.69
N GLY A 372 -1.19 7.72 -30.52
CA GLY A 372 -2.39 7.98 -31.32
C GLY A 372 -2.90 9.42 -31.20
N ASN A 373 -2.87 10.02 -30.00
CA ASN A 373 -3.27 11.41 -29.79
C ASN A 373 -2.30 12.40 -30.44
N ILE A 374 -0.97 12.16 -30.36
CA ILE A 374 0.04 12.95 -31.07
C ILE A 374 -0.16 12.86 -32.58
N ASN A 375 -0.34 11.64 -33.11
CA ASN A 375 -0.55 11.42 -34.55
C ASN A 375 -1.77 12.20 -35.06
N ARG A 376 -2.91 12.14 -34.36
CA ARG A 376 -4.14 12.89 -34.70
C ARG A 376 -3.91 14.41 -34.79
N ILE A 377 -3.06 14.98 -33.93
CA ILE A 377 -2.68 16.41 -34.04
C ILE A 377 -1.89 16.64 -35.34
N THR A 378 -0.83 15.87 -35.57
CA THR A 378 0.03 16.07 -36.76
C THR A 378 -0.69 15.85 -38.08
N GLU A 379 -1.73 15.00 -38.11
CA GLU A 379 -2.58 14.80 -39.28
C GLU A 379 -3.50 16.01 -39.53
N MET A 380 -4.10 16.60 -38.50
CA MET A 380 -4.89 17.83 -38.66
C MET A 380 -4.01 19.02 -39.08
N GLU A 381 -2.80 19.16 -38.53
CA GLU A 381 -1.84 20.19 -38.94
C GLU A 381 -1.45 20.04 -40.43
N ARG A 382 -1.12 18.82 -40.87
CA ARG A 382 -0.80 18.49 -42.27
C ARG A 382 -1.97 18.78 -43.21
N ASN A 383 -3.18 18.38 -42.83
CA ASN A 383 -4.38 18.61 -43.64
C ASN A 383 -4.72 20.11 -43.73
N ASN A 384 -4.55 20.87 -42.65
CA ASN A 384 -4.74 22.32 -42.65
C ASN A 384 -3.70 23.04 -43.54
N GLN A 385 -2.44 22.60 -43.54
CA GLN A 385 -1.42 23.12 -44.46
C GLN A 385 -1.80 22.85 -45.93
N GLN A 386 -2.21 21.62 -46.27
CA GLN A 386 -2.63 21.27 -47.64
C GLN A 386 -3.87 22.06 -48.10
N ASN A 387 -4.82 22.31 -47.20
CA ASN A 387 -5.98 23.16 -47.49
C ASN A 387 -5.58 24.62 -47.76
N LEU A 388 -4.69 25.19 -46.93
CA LEU A 388 -4.17 26.55 -47.13
C LEU A 388 -3.40 26.70 -48.44
N GLU A 389 -2.58 25.71 -48.81
CA GLU A 389 -1.90 25.68 -50.11
C GLU A 389 -2.91 25.59 -51.27
N SER A 390 -3.92 24.72 -51.17
CA SER A 390 -5.00 24.59 -52.16
C SER A 390 -5.76 25.91 -52.36
N ASP A 391 -6.12 26.60 -51.28
CA ASP A 391 -6.84 27.88 -51.35
C ASP A 391 -5.95 29.01 -51.91
N HIS A 392 -4.66 29.03 -51.58
CA HIS A 392 -3.69 29.92 -52.23
C HIS A 392 -3.57 29.66 -53.74
N TRP A 393 -3.54 28.40 -54.18
CA TRP A 393 -3.56 28.03 -55.60
C TRP A 393 -4.86 28.46 -56.28
N GLN A 394 -6.03 28.22 -55.67
CA GLN A 394 -7.31 28.66 -56.24
C GLN A 394 -7.46 30.18 -56.30
N PHE A 395 -6.98 30.91 -55.30
CA PHE A 395 -6.97 32.37 -55.31
C PHE A 395 -6.09 32.89 -56.44
N SER A 396 -4.84 32.41 -56.53
CA SER A 396 -3.87 32.79 -57.56
C SER A 396 -4.38 32.47 -58.97
N LEU A 397 -5.03 31.31 -59.16
CA LEU A 397 -5.64 30.92 -60.43
C LEU A 397 -6.79 31.86 -60.81
N LYS A 398 -7.65 32.27 -59.87
CA LYS A 398 -8.71 33.26 -60.11
C LYS A 398 -8.13 34.64 -60.47
N THR A 399 -7.03 35.06 -59.84
CA THR A 399 -6.34 36.33 -60.17
C THR A 399 -5.63 36.30 -61.53
N LEU A 400 -5.26 35.12 -62.04
CA LEU A 400 -4.66 34.94 -63.38
C LEU A 400 -5.69 34.79 -64.51
N LEU A 401 -6.98 34.64 -64.17
CA LEU A 401 -8.08 34.43 -65.12
C LEU A 401 -9.08 35.60 -65.18
N ALA A 402 -8.73 36.74 -64.57
CA ALA A 402 -9.55 37.96 -64.46
C ALA A 402 -8.82 39.18 -65.02
#